data_AF-A0A401TQ89-F1
#
_entry.id   AF-A0A401TQ89-F1
#
_cell.length_a   1.000
_cell.length_b   1.000
_cell.length_c   1.000
_cell.angle_alpha   90.00
_cell.angle_beta   90.00
_cell.angle_gamma   90.00
#
_symmetry.space_group_name_H-M   'P 1'
#
loop_
_entity.id
_entity.type
_entity.pdbx_description
1 polymer ?
#
loop_
_entity_poly.entity_id
_entity_poly.type
_entity_poly.pdbx_seq_one_letter_code
_entity_poly.pdbx_strand_id
1 'polypeptide(L)' 'PPGSAGVVDDDSWSLVTCYCQKPFAGRPMIECNQCNTWIHLSCAKIRKSKVPDVFFCERCRDGKKSNSSRKKVP' A
#
# COMPACT_ATOMS: atom_id res chain seq x y z
N PRO A 1 11.47 29.13 -28.51
CA PRO A 1 10.29 28.74 -27.71
C PRO A 1 10.60 28.73 -26.20
N PRO A 2 9.77 29.41 -25.38
CA PRO A 2 9.91 29.47 -23.93
C PRO A 2 9.31 28.21 -23.29
N GLY A 3 9.78 27.86 -22.09
CA GLY A 3 9.14 26.86 -21.26
C GLY A 3 10.03 25.67 -20.95
N SER A 4 11.12 25.92 -20.21
CA SER A 4 11.65 24.98 -19.24
C SER A 4 10.57 24.70 -18.18
N ALA A 5 9.54 23.95 -18.56
CA ALA A 5 8.61 23.34 -17.62
C ALA A 5 9.41 22.31 -16.83
N GLY A 6 9.46 22.50 -15.51
CA GLY A 6 10.26 21.70 -14.61
C GLY A 6 10.11 20.21 -14.88
N VAL A 7 11.24 19.50 -14.83
CA VAL A 7 11.26 18.06 -14.65
C VAL A 7 10.54 17.75 -13.34
N VAL A 8 9.22 17.64 -13.37
CA VAL A 8 8.50 16.85 -12.39
C VAL A 8 8.90 15.43 -12.74
N ASP A 9 9.86 14.92 -11.99
CA ASP A 9 10.50 13.63 -12.19
C ASP A 9 9.45 12.55 -12.49
N ASP A 10 9.42 12.11 -13.75
CA ASP A 10 8.48 11.14 -14.32
C ASP A 10 8.50 9.79 -13.56
N ASP A 11 9.55 9.53 -12.78
CA ASP A 11 9.73 8.34 -11.95
C ASP A 11 8.63 8.20 -10.88
N SER A 12 8.18 9.32 -10.29
CA SER A 12 7.21 9.30 -9.20
C SER A 12 5.81 8.84 -9.63
N TRP A 13 5.42 9.04 -10.90
CA TRP A 13 4.14 8.57 -11.44
C TRP A 13 4.15 7.06 -11.75
N SER A 14 5.33 6.55 -12.08
CA SER A 14 5.58 5.16 -12.49
C SER A 14 6.05 4.26 -11.34
N LEU A 15 6.33 4.82 -10.16
CA LEU A 15 6.80 4.06 -9.01
C LEU A 15 5.77 3.02 -8.54
N VAL A 16 6.20 1.75 -8.52
CA VAL A 16 5.38 0.61 -8.09
C VAL A 16 5.70 0.27 -6.63
N THR A 17 4.81 0.68 -5.73
CA THR A 17 4.92 0.38 -4.28
C THR A 17 3.86 -0.61 -3.79
N CYS A 18 2.71 -0.67 -4.47
CA CYS A 18 1.62 -1.56 -4.09
C CYS A 18 1.90 -3.00 -4.57
N TYR A 19 1.50 -4.00 -3.77
CA TYR A 19 1.67 -5.42 -4.14
C TYR A 19 0.93 -5.85 -5.41
N CYS A 20 -0.01 -5.04 -5.92
CA CYS A 20 -0.73 -5.34 -7.16
C CYS A 20 0.11 -5.12 -8.42
N GLN A 21 1.41 -4.76 -8.27
CA GLN A 21 2.35 -4.56 -9.37
C GLN A 21 1.88 -3.49 -10.38
N LYS A 22 1.13 -2.50 -9.89
CA LYS A 22 0.68 -1.35 -10.67
C LYS A 22 1.25 -0.07 -10.07
N PRO A 23 1.62 0.90 -10.90
CA PRO A 23 2.14 2.18 -10.43
C PRO A 23 1.06 3.00 -9.73
N PHE A 24 1.44 4.14 -9.18
CA PHE A 24 0.55 5.11 -8.55
C PHE A 24 -0.61 5.51 -9.49
N ALA A 25 -0.30 5.93 -10.72
CA ALA A 25 -1.29 6.30 -11.75
C ALA A 25 -2.41 7.24 -11.25
N GLY A 26 -2.11 8.12 -10.29
CA GLY A 26 -3.08 9.04 -9.69
C GLY A 26 -4.14 8.38 -8.79
N ARG A 27 -3.97 7.11 -8.42
CA ARG A 27 -4.91 6.37 -7.58
C ARG A 27 -4.58 6.59 -6.10
N PRO A 28 -5.59 6.79 -5.23
CA PRO A 28 -5.33 7.07 -3.82
C PRO A 28 -4.64 5.88 -3.15
N MET A 29 -3.67 6.18 -2.30
CA MET A 29 -2.88 5.20 -1.55
C MET A 29 -2.93 5.49 -0.05
N ILE A 30 -2.61 4.46 0.74
CA ILE A 30 -2.47 4.53 2.19
C ILE A 30 -1.20 3.79 2.59
N GLU A 31 -0.46 4.33 3.54
CA GLU A 31 0.77 3.73 4.07
C GLU A 31 0.45 2.68 5.15
N CYS A 32 1.14 1.54 5.10
CA CYS A 32 1.09 0.55 6.17
C CYS A 32 1.96 0.96 7.36
N ASN A 33 1.38 1.04 8.55
CA ASN A 33 2.08 1.43 9.80
C ASN A 33 3.15 0.42 10.28
N GLN A 34 3.20 -0.78 9.71
CA GLN A 34 4.16 -1.82 10.12
C GLN A 34 5.35 -1.96 9.16
N CYS A 35 5.10 -1.83 7.85
CA CYS A 35 6.09 -2.13 6.81
C CYS A 35 6.30 -0.97 5.83
N ASN A 36 5.70 0.19 6.10
CA ASN A 36 5.80 1.44 5.32
C ASN A 36 5.47 1.28 3.83
N THR A 37 4.79 0.20 3.46
CA THR A 37 4.40 -0.05 2.07
C THR A 37 3.14 0.74 1.75
N TRP A 38 3.17 1.48 0.65
CA TRP A 38 2.04 2.21 0.13
C TRP A 38 1.13 1.30 -0.69
N ILE A 39 -0.14 1.24 -0.29
CA ILE A 39 -1.14 0.35 -0.87
C ILE A 39 -2.27 1.18 -1.44
N HIS A 40 -2.72 0.87 -2.65
CA HIS A 40 -3.92 1.51 -3.19
C HIS A 40 -5.14 1.24 -2.30
N LEU A 41 -5.98 2.25 -2.07
CA LEU A 41 -7.20 2.08 -1.24
C LEU A 41 -8.08 0.93 -1.74
N SER A 42 -8.23 0.76 -3.06
CA SER A 42 -8.99 -0.35 -3.63
C SER A 42 -8.35 -1.72 -3.35
N CYS A 43 -7.02 -1.80 -3.35
CA CYS A 43 -6.28 -3.02 -3.02
C CYS A 43 -6.40 -3.31 -1.51
N ALA A 44 -6.31 -2.28 -0.68
CA ALA A 44 -6.54 -2.33 0.76
C ALA A 44 -8.02 -2.54 1.16
N LYS A 45 -8.96 -2.55 0.20
CA LYS A 45 -10.41 -2.63 0.42
C LYS A 45 -10.95 -1.51 1.33
N ILE A 46 -10.38 -0.30 1.22
CA ILE A 46 -10.77 0.90 1.97
C ILE A 46 -11.60 1.82 1.08
N ARG A 47 -12.74 2.29 1.60
CA ARG A 47 -13.56 3.31 0.93
C ARG A 47 -12.99 4.69 1.21
N LYS A 48 -12.99 5.57 0.19
CA LYS A 48 -12.50 6.96 0.30
C LYS A 48 -13.20 7.77 1.42
N SER A 49 -14.46 7.45 1.73
CA SER A 49 -15.24 8.11 2.77
C SER A 49 -14.90 7.67 4.21
N LYS A 50 -14.07 6.63 4.37
CA LYS A 50 -13.77 6.02 5.68
C LYS A 50 -12.33 5.51 5.70
N VAL A 51 -11.40 6.42 5.45
CA VAL A 51 -9.96 6.14 5.55
C VAL A 51 -9.57 6.09 7.04
N PRO A 52 -8.98 5.00 7.53
CA PRO A 52 -8.54 4.91 8.92
C PRO A 52 -7.24 5.71 9.14
N ASP A 53 -7.05 6.22 10.36
CA ASP A 53 -5.79 6.88 10.75
C ASP A 53 -4.61 5.90 10.80
N VAL A 54 -4.87 4.66 11.23
CA VAL A 54 -3.87 3.59 11.30
C VAL A 54 -4.28 2.44 10.40
N PHE A 55 -3.41 2.11 9.45
CA PHE A 55 -3.61 1.00 8.52
C PHE A 55 -2.49 -0.05 8.63
N PHE A 56 -2.91 -1.31 8.65
CA PHE A 56 -2.03 -2.47 8.51
C PHE A 56 -2.43 -3.24 7.24
N CYS A 57 -1.49 -3.52 6.35
CA CYS A 57 -1.74 -4.26 5.12
C CYS A 57 -2.04 -5.75 5.41
N GLU A 58 -2.60 -6.46 4.42
CA GLU A 58 -2.99 -7.87 4.56
C GLU A 58 -1.80 -8.75 5.01
N ARG A 59 -0.62 -8.53 4.45
CA ARG A 59 0.62 -9.25 4.82
C ARG A 59 0.99 -9.07 6.30
N CYS A 60 0.88 -7.85 6.82
CA CYS A 60 1.18 -7.54 8.22
C CYS A 60 0.08 -8.04 9.18
N ARG A 61 -1.17 -8.18 8.70
CA ARG A 61 -2.27 -8.75 9.48
C ARG A 61 -2.15 -10.27 9.59
N ASP A 62 -1.80 -10.96 8.51
CA ASP A 62 -1.65 -12.42 8.53
C ASP A 62 -0.38 -12.89 9.25
N GLY A 63 0.70 -12.09 9.26
CA GLY A 63 1.91 -12.38 10.03
C GLY A 63 1.71 -12.47 11.55
N LYS A 64 0.58 -11.98 12.09
CA LYS A 64 0.22 -12.09 13.52
C LYS A 64 -0.47 -13.41 13.90
N LYS A 65 -0.79 -14.30 12.94
CA LYS A 65 -1.46 -15.60 13.21
C LYS A 65 -0.47 -16.75 13.47
N SER A 66 0.78 -16.48 13.83
CA SER A 66 1.79 -17.53 14.05
C SER A 66 1.85 -18.09 15.48
N ASN A 67 0.95 -17.71 16.40
CA ASN A 67 0.99 -18.27 17.75
C ASN A 67 -0.37 -18.61 18.39
N SER A 68 -1.31 -19.12 17.60
CA SER A 68 -2.48 -19.82 18.14
C SER A 68 -3.02 -20.78 17.10
N SER A 69 -3.03 -22.07 17.44
CA SER A 69 -3.54 -23.20 16.64
C SER A 69 -2.54 -23.86 15.67
N ARG A 70 -1.51 -24.47 16.24
CA ARG A 70 -1.15 -25.83 15.82
C ARG A 70 -0.81 -26.67 17.06
N LYS A 71 -1.87 -27.05 17.78
CA LYS A 71 -1.89 -28.33 18.47
C LYS A 71 -1.73 -29.41 17.40
N LYS A 72 -0.49 -29.73 17.00
CA LYS A 72 -0.21 -31.03 16.40
C LYS A 72 0.10 -31.97 17.55
N VAL A 73 -0.97 -32.59 18.03
CA VAL A 73 -0.98 -33.82 18.81
C VAL A 73 -0.35 -34.91 17.95
N PRO A 74 0.66 -35.62 18.46
CA PRO A 74 0.63 -37.07 18.50
C PRO A 74 0.13 -37.57 19.86
#